data_AF-A0A7K5WEF7-F1
#
_entry.id   AF-A0A7K5WEF7-F1
#
_cell.length_a   1.000
_cell.length_b   1.000
_cell.length_c   1.000
_cell.angle_alpha   90.00
_cell.angle_beta   90.00
_cell.angle_gamma   90.00
#
_symmetry.space_group_name_H-M   'P 1'
#
loop_
_entity.id
_entity.type
_entity.pdbx_description
1 polymer ?
#
loop_
_entity_poly.entity_id
_entity_poly.type
_entity_poly.pdbx_seq_one_letter_code
_entity_poly.pdbx_strand_id
1 'polypeptide(L)'
;SSATLPITFKCLLENNHVDRRIARFVLPVGATINMDGTALYEAVAAIFIAQVNNYELDFGQIITISITATAASIGAAGIPQAGLVTMVIVLTSVGLPTDDITLIIAVDWAL
;
A
#
# COMPACT_ATOMS: atom_id res chain seq x y z
N SER A 1 3.08 -6.22 -8.81
CA SER A 1 1.92 -7.10 -9.08
C SER A 1 1.60 -7.36 -10.56
N SER A 2 1.59 -6.36 -11.45
CA SER A 2 1.10 -6.59 -12.83
C SER A 2 1.88 -7.63 -13.64
N ALA A 3 3.19 -7.77 -13.41
CA ALA A 3 4.03 -8.75 -14.10
C ALA A 3 3.68 -10.22 -13.76
N THR A 4 3.11 -10.49 -12.58
CA THR A 4 2.75 -11.85 -12.14
C THR A 4 1.34 -12.25 -12.58
N LEU A 5 0.55 -11.32 -13.13
CA LEU A 5 -0.84 -11.52 -13.53
C LEU A 5 -1.06 -12.73 -14.44
N PRO A 6 -0.24 -13.00 -15.48
CA PRO A 6 -0.42 -14.18 -16.34
C PRO A 6 -0.26 -15.51 -15.60
N ILE A 7 0.66 -15.58 -14.63
CA ILE A 7 0.87 -16.77 -13.81
C ILE A 7 -0.31 -16.99 -12.87
N THR A 8 -0.81 -15.92 -12.23
CA THR A 8 -2.01 -15.98 -11.39
C THR A 8 -3.23 -16.46 -12.17
N PHE A 9 -3.41 -15.99 -13.41
CA PHE A 9 -4.45 -16.48 -14.31
C PHE A 9 -4.36 -18.00 -14.52
N LYS A 10 -3.16 -18.50 -14.81
CA LYS A 10 -2.93 -19.93 -15.04
C LYS A 10 -3.29 -20.75 -13.79
N CYS A 11 -2.81 -20.34 -12.62
CA CYS A 11 -3.10 -21.04 -11.36
C CYS A 11 -4.60 -21.06 -11.03
N LEU A 12 -5.32 -19.95 -11.22
CA LEU A 12 -6.76 -19.91 -10.92
C LEU A 12 -7.58 -20.79 -11.87
N LEU A 13 -7.21 -20.87 -13.15
CA LEU A 13 -7.94 -21.64 -14.15
C LEU A 13 -7.60 -23.14 -14.09
N GLU A 14 -6.32 -23.49 -13.93
CA GLU A 14 -5.84 -24.88 -14.00
C GLU A 14 -5.87 -25.59 -12.64
N ASN A 15 -5.54 -24.91 -11.54
CA ASN A 15 -5.47 -25.56 -10.22
C ASN A 15 -6.79 -25.41 -9.46
N ASN A 16 -7.38 -24.21 -9.49
CA ASN A 16 -8.57 -23.88 -8.71
C ASN A 16 -9.88 -23.92 -9.52
N HIS A 17 -9.81 -24.18 -10.84
CA HIS A 17 -10.96 -24.34 -11.73
C HIS A 17 -11.98 -23.19 -11.68
N VAL A 18 -11.51 -21.95 -11.46
CA VAL A 18 -12.36 -20.76 -11.42
C VAL A 18 -12.91 -20.44 -12.82
N ASP A 19 -14.16 -19.95 -12.90
CA ASP A 19 -14.75 -19.55 -14.18
C ASP A 19 -13.93 -18.46 -14.87
N ARG A 20 -13.55 -18.70 -16.12
CA ARG A 20 -12.72 -17.80 -16.92
C ARG A 20 -13.32 -16.41 -17.10
N ARG A 21 -14.66 -16.29 -17.11
CA ARG A 21 -15.36 -15.01 -17.23
C ARG A 21 -15.15 -14.16 -15.99
N ILE A 22 -15.16 -14.77 -14.80
CA ILE A 22 -14.91 -14.09 -13.53
C ILE A 22 -13.44 -13.69 -13.44
N ALA A 23 -12.53 -14.63 -13.68
CA ALA A 23 -11.08 -14.36 -13.60
C ALA A 23 -10.64 -13.24 -14.55
N ARG A 24 -11.17 -13.19 -15.79
CA ARG A 24 -10.85 -12.15 -16.78
C ARG A 24 -11.23 -10.73 -16.36
N PHE A 25 -12.21 -10.59 -15.48
CA PHE A 25 -12.64 -9.29 -14.98
C PHE A 25 -11.96 -8.92 -13.66
N VAL A 26 -11.99 -9.84 -12.68
CA VAL A 26 -11.54 -9.56 -11.31
C VAL A 26 -10.02 -9.41 -11.23
N LEU A 27 -9.25 -10.25 -11.92
CA LEU A 27 -7.79 -10.23 -11.77
C LEU A 27 -7.15 -8.93 -12.28
N PRO A 28 -7.46 -8.40 -13.47
CA PRO A 28 -6.88 -7.14 -13.94
C PRO A 28 -7.26 -5.94 -13.05
N VAL A 29 -8.50 -5.90 -12.57
CA VAL A 29 -8.99 -4.84 -11.67
C VAL A 29 -8.33 -4.95 -10.29
N GLY A 30 -8.23 -6.16 -9.75
CA GLY A 30 -7.57 -6.41 -8.47
C GLY A 30 -6.07 -6.11 -8.50
N ALA A 31 -5.40 -6.37 -9.62
CA ALA A 31 -3.96 -6.10 -9.75
C ALA A 31 -3.58 -4.61 -9.64
N THR A 32 -4.54 -3.70 -9.86
CA THR A 32 -4.35 -2.26 -9.71
C THR A 32 -4.96 -1.73 -8.41
N ILE A 33 -6.18 -2.13 -8.08
CA ILE A 33 -6.91 -1.54 -6.95
C ILE A 33 -6.54 -2.21 -5.61
N ASN A 34 -6.26 -3.52 -5.62
CA ASN A 34 -6.04 -4.29 -4.39
C ASN A 34 -4.58 -4.22 -3.93
N MET A 35 -4.18 -3.04 -3.47
CA MET A 35 -2.84 -2.78 -2.93
C MET A 35 -2.80 -2.87 -1.40
N ASP A 36 -3.33 -3.96 -0.84
CA ASP A 36 -3.37 -4.19 0.62
C ASP A 36 -1.98 -4.13 1.26
N GLY A 37 -0.96 -4.66 0.56
CA GLY A 37 0.43 -4.60 1.01
C GLY A 37 0.93 -3.16 1.13
N THR A 38 0.55 -2.27 0.21
CA THR A 38 0.90 -0.85 0.25
C THR A 38 0.20 -0.14 1.40
N ALA A 39 -1.11 -0.41 1.61
CA ALA A 39 -1.85 0.18 2.73
C ALA A 39 -1.26 -0.24 4.09
N LEU A 40 -0.90 -1.53 4.24
CA LEU A 40 -0.27 -2.05 5.45
C LEU A 40 1.12 -1.42 5.66
N TYR A 41 1.92 -1.37 4.60
CA TYR A 41 3.25 -0.74 4.64
C TYR A 41 3.15 0.71 5.10
N GLU A 42 2.27 1.52 4.50
CA GLU A 42 2.11 2.94 4.83
C GLU A 42 1.64 3.17 6.27
N ALA A 43 0.69 2.35 6.74
CA ALA A 43 0.21 2.44 8.12
C ALA A 43 1.30 2.11 9.14
N VAL A 44 2.03 1.01 8.93
CA VAL A 44 3.12 0.58 9.82
C VAL A 44 4.26 1.59 9.79
N ALA A 45 4.63 2.07 8.60
CA ALA A 45 5.63 3.09 8.39
C ALA A 45 5.30 4.40 9.13
N ALA A 46 4.04 4.85 9.10
CA ALA A 46 3.61 6.09 9.75
C ALA A 46 3.66 5.96 11.27
N ILE A 47 3.22 4.82 11.80
CA ILE A 47 3.30 4.51 13.22
C ILE A 47 4.76 4.42 13.67
N PHE A 48 5.62 3.79 12.88
CA PHE A 48 7.06 3.70 13.16
C PHE A 48 7.71 5.09 13.24
N ILE A 49 7.45 5.97 12.28
CA ILE A 49 7.98 7.35 12.29
C ILE A 49 7.48 8.11 13.53
N ALA A 50 6.21 7.97 13.89
CA ALA A 50 5.69 8.57 15.12
C ALA A 50 6.44 8.07 16.36
N GLN A 51 6.68 6.76 16.46
CA GLN A 51 7.39 6.15 17.59
C GLN A 51 8.86 6.61 17.67
N VAL A 52 9.57 6.69 16.55
CA VAL A 52 10.98 7.16 16.51
C VAL A 52 11.09 8.61 16.97
N ASN A 53 10.08 9.44 16.68
CA ASN A 53 10.02 10.84 17.09
C ASN A 53 9.45 11.06 18.50
N ASN A 54 9.11 9.99 19.23
CA ASN A 54 8.37 10.09 20.50
C ASN A 54 7.06 10.90 20.36
N TYR A 55 6.42 10.82 19.21
CA TYR A 55 5.12 11.43 18.93
C TYR A 55 4.02 10.46 19.36
N GLU A 56 3.23 10.83 20.37
CA GLU A 56 2.06 10.05 20.78
C GLU A 56 0.93 10.24 19.79
N LEU A 57 0.50 9.14 19.15
CA LEU A 57 -0.66 9.12 18.27
C LEU A 57 -1.93 8.95 19.10
N ASP A 58 -2.89 9.87 18.92
CA ASP A 58 -4.23 9.67 19.46
C ASP A 58 -5.06 8.69 18.62
N PHE A 59 -6.21 8.28 19.14
CA PHE A 59 -7.10 7.33 18.47
C PHE A 59 -7.65 7.87 17.13
N GLY A 60 -7.89 9.18 17.03
CA GLY A 60 -8.34 9.83 15.80
C GLY A 60 -7.26 9.82 14.71
N GLN A 61 -6.00 10.02 15.08
CA GLN A 61 -4.86 9.94 14.18
C GLN A 61 -4.64 8.52 13.66
N ILE A 62 -4.81 7.49 14.50
CA ILE A 62 -4.75 6.10 14.07
C ILE A 62 -5.83 5.79 13.02
N ILE A 63 -7.07 6.23 13.25
CA ILE A 63 -8.16 6.09 12.27
C ILE A 63 -7.83 6.85 10.99
N THR A 64 -7.29 8.06 11.11
CA THR A 64 -6.92 8.91 9.98
C THR A 64 -5.86 8.21 9.12
N ILE A 65 -4.77 7.72 9.72
CA ILE A 65 -3.73 6.92 9.04
C ILE A 65 -4.36 5.72 8.31
N SER A 66 -5.24 4.97 8.97
CA SER A 66 -5.87 3.80 8.36
C SER A 66 -6.69 4.15 7.12
N ILE A 67 -7.49 5.22 7.17
CA ILE A 67 -8.33 5.65 6.05
C ILE A 67 -7.46 6.23 4.93
N THR A 68 -6.48 7.08 5.26
CA THR A 68 -5.64 7.74 4.27
C THR A 68 -4.73 6.75 3.56
N ALA A 69 -4.12 5.81 4.28
CA ALA A 69 -3.31 4.73 3.69
C ALA A 69 -4.13 3.84 2.74
N THR A 70 -5.35 3.47 3.15
CA THR A 70 -6.25 2.66 2.29
C THR A 70 -6.67 3.43 1.04
N ALA A 71 -6.95 4.73 1.16
CA ALA A 71 -7.29 5.56 0.02
C ALA A 71 -6.09 5.79 -0.93
N ALA A 72 -4.90 6.01 -0.36
CA ALA A 72 -3.68 6.25 -1.10
C ALA A 72 -3.20 4.99 -1.84
N SER A 73 -3.35 3.80 -1.24
CA SER A 73 -2.96 2.54 -1.85
C SER A 73 -3.73 2.25 -3.16
N ILE A 74 -5.00 2.64 -3.25
CA ILE A 74 -5.78 2.52 -4.49
C ILE A 74 -5.23 3.46 -5.58
N GLY A 75 -4.78 4.65 -5.19
CA GLY A 75 -4.25 5.69 -6.09
C GLY A 75 -2.81 5.45 -6.57
N ALA A 76 -2.06 4.55 -5.93
CA ALA A 76 -0.66 4.27 -6.27
C ALA A 76 -0.48 3.51 -7.60
N ALA A 77 -1.55 2.91 -8.13
CA ALA A 77 -1.52 2.13 -9.37
C ALA A 77 -1.30 3.00 -10.62
N GLY A 78 -0.03 3.26 -10.94
CA GLY A 78 0.37 3.88 -12.21
C GLY A 78 1.44 4.96 -12.11
N ILE A 79 1.87 5.33 -10.89
CA ILE A 79 2.89 6.36 -10.69
C ILE A 79 4.25 5.67 -10.44
N PRO A 80 5.30 5.93 -11.25
CA PRO A 80 6.65 5.50 -10.93
C PRO A 80 7.04 6.06 -9.55
N GLN A 81 7.57 5.23 -8.65
CA GLN A 81 7.94 5.66 -7.29
C GLN A 81 6.76 6.12 -6.41
N ALA A 82 5.54 5.61 -6.69
CA ALA A 82 4.30 5.96 -5.98
C ALA A 82 4.41 5.87 -4.45
N GLY A 83 5.11 4.85 -3.93
CA GLY A 83 5.21 4.59 -2.49
C GLY A 83 5.75 5.76 -1.69
N LEU A 84 6.66 6.57 -2.26
CA LEU A 84 7.17 7.76 -1.59
C LEU A 84 6.12 8.88 -1.50
N VAL A 85 5.40 9.11 -2.59
CA VAL A 85 4.41 10.17 -2.67
C VAL A 85 3.22 9.85 -1.76
N THR A 86 2.76 8.62 -1.77
CA THR A 86 1.66 8.18 -0.91
C THR A 86 2.05 8.19 0.56
N MET A 87 3.28 7.82 0.89
CA MET A 87 3.80 7.92 2.26
C MET A 87 3.80 9.36 2.80
N VAL A 88 4.21 10.34 1.98
CA VAL A 88 4.14 11.77 2.34
C VAL A 88 2.68 12.18 2.63
N ILE A 89 1.72 11.72 1.83
CA ILE A 89 0.29 12.03 2.03
C ILE A 89 -0.18 11.49 3.39
N VAL A 90 0.20 10.25 3.74
CA VAL A 90 -0.20 9.65 5.03
C VAL A 90 0.41 10.41 6.21
N LEU A 91 1.71 10.72 6.18
CA LEU A 91 2.37 11.46 7.27
C LEU A 91 1.81 12.87 7.45
N THR A 92 1.62 13.59 6.34
CA THR A 92 1.07 14.95 6.37
C THR A 92 -0.38 14.97 6.86
N SER A 93 -1.16 13.91 6.63
CA SER A 93 -2.55 13.80 7.10
C SER A 93 -2.70 13.83 8.63
N VAL A 94 -1.65 13.43 9.36
CA VAL A 94 -1.61 13.45 10.83
C VAL A 94 -0.58 14.44 11.39
N GLY A 95 0.06 15.23 10.53
CA GLY A 95 1.02 16.26 10.94
C GLY A 95 2.40 15.74 11.36
N LEU A 96 2.79 14.54 10.92
CA LEU A 96 4.12 13.98 11.20
C LEU A 96 5.19 14.57 10.28
N PRO A 97 6.45 14.70 10.76
CA PRO A 97 7.56 15.17 9.94
C PRO A 97 7.86 14.19 8.80
N THR A 98 8.05 14.72 7.59
CA THR A 98 8.33 13.92 6.40
C THR A 98 9.82 13.65 6.17
N ASP A 99 10.70 14.31 6.93
CA ASP A 99 12.15 14.19 6.76
C ASP A 99 12.67 12.77 7.09
N ASP A 100 11.98 12.07 7.99
CA ASP A 100 12.31 10.72 8.44
C ASP A 100 11.91 9.62 7.47
N ILE A 101 11.25 9.95 6.36
CA ILE A 101 10.95 9.00 5.28
C ILE A 101 12.23 8.36 4.73
N THR A 102 13.36 9.07 4.81
CA THR A 102 14.68 8.55 4.41
C THR A 102 15.07 7.26 5.13
N LEU A 103 14.66 7.08 6.39
CA LEU A 103 14.87 5.84 7.15
C LEU A 103 14.16 4.65 6.52
N ILE A 104 12.99 4.89 5.93
CA ILE A 104 12.18 3.86 5.28
C ILE A 104 12.72 3.56 3.87
N ILE A 105 13.09 4.60 3.10
CA ILE A 105 13.70 4.41 1.77
C ILE A 105 14.94 3.51 1.85
N ALA A 106 15.74 3.63 2.92
CA ALA A 106 16.94 2.83 3.11
C ALA A 106 16.67 1.31 3.18
N VAL A 107 15.48 0.91 3.64
CA VAL A 107 15.07 -0.50 3.77
C VAL A 107 14.02 -0.93 2.74
N ASP A 108 13.47 0.01 1.96
CA ASP A 108 12.37 -0.21 1.00
C ASP A 108 12.68 -1.28 -0.05
N TRP A 109 13.96 -1.47 -0.42
CA TRP A 109 14.35 -2.49 -1.38
C TRP A 109 14.17 -3.93 -0.87
N ALA A 110 14.10 -4.12 0.46
CA ALA A 110 13.97 -5.41 1.12
C ALA A 110 12.52 -5.75 1.50
N LEU A 111 11.60 -4.79 1.35
CA LEU A 111 10.19 -4.89 1.69
C LEU A 111 9.34 -5.15 0.42
#